data_AF-A0A348B1T7-F1
#
_entry.id   AF-A0A348B1T7-F1
#
_cell.length_a   1.000
_cell.length_b   1.000
_cell.length_c   1.000
_cell.angle_alpha   90.00
_cell.angle_beta   90.00
_cell.angle_gamma   90.00
#
_symmetry.space_group_name_H-M   'P 1'
#
loop_
_entity.id
_entity.type
_entity.pdbx_description
1 polymer ?
#
loop_
_entity_poly.entity_id
_entity_poly.type
_entity_poly.pdbx_seq_one_letter_code
_entity_poly.pdbx_strand_id
1 'polypeptide(L)'
;MYLSDVIGRKKLIILSQILVVALGVPLFFLIEVGSPILTRLAIILLTSIEGLGFGPFGAFLAEQFDTKYRFSGGGLSYQLATPFAGGLGPIIASSFLALYGTSAGLYVGLELVVYALIGVICIIPTRETKDIILK
;
A
#
# COMPACT_ATOMS: atom_id res chain seq x y z
N MET A 1 2.96 -13.02 8.86
CA MET A 1 1.79 -13.62 9.54
C MET A 1 1.93 -13.55 11.06
N TYR A 2 3.00 -14.08 11.66
CA TYR A 2 3.22 -14.01 13.11
C TYR A 2 3.13 -12.60 13.73
N LEU A 3 3.75 -11.58 13.11
CA LEU A 3 3.71 -10.20 13.61
C LEU A 3 2.29 -9.58 13.58
N SER A 4 1.46 -10.01 12.63
CA SER A 4 0.08 -9.54 12.47
C SER A 4 -0.84 -10.06 13.57
N ASP A 5 -0.59 -11.28 14.05
CA ASP A 5 -1.39 -11.88 15.12
C ASP A 5 -1.08 -11.24 16.49
N VAL A 6 0.14 -10.71 16.66
CA VAL A 6 0.56 -10.03 17.90
C VAL A 6 0.15 -8.55 17.94
N ILE A 7 0.41 -7.79 16.87
CA ILE A 7 0.28 -6.32 16.86
C ILE A 7 -1.15 -5.85 16.54
N GLY A 8 -1.92 -6.64 15.79
CA GLY A 8 -3.23 -6.25 15.27
C GLY A 8 -3.16 -5.83 13.80
N ARG A 9 -4.09 -6.37 13.00
CA ARG A 9 -4.07 -6.30 11.54
C ARG A 9 -4.25 -4.88 11.03
N LYS A 10 -5.24 -4.15 11.56
CA LYS A 10 -5.51 -2.78 11.12
C LYS A 10 -4.35 -1.84 11.47
N LYS A 11 -3.73 -2.02 12.65
CA LYS A 11 -2.57 -1.23 13.08
C LYS A 11 -1.37 -1.38 12.16
N LEU A 12 -1.06 -2.61 11.72
CA LEU A 12 0.04 -2.83 10.78
C LEU A 12 -0.22 -2.23 9.40
N ILE A 13 -1.45 -2.34 8.89
CA ILE A 13 -1.81 -1.72 7.61
C ILE A 13 -1.73 -0.19 7.72
N ILE A 14 -2.23 0.40 8.80
CA ILE A 14 -2.10 1.86 9.01
C ILE A 14 -0.63 2.26 9.15
N LEU A 15 0.18 1.47 9.88
CA LEU A 15 1.60 1.73 10.06
C LEU A 15 2.35 1.71 8.72
N SER A 16 2.10 0.73 7.85
CA SER A 16 2.72 0.70 6.53
C SER A 16 2.34 1.93 5.70
N GLN A 17 1.06 2.34 5.73
CA GLN A 17 0.63 3.54 5.03
C GLN A 17 1.28 4.82 5.58
N ILE A 18 1.42 4.95 6.90
CA ILE A 18 2.13 6.08 7.52
C ILE A 18 3.60 6.10 7.10
N LEU A 19 4.24 4.93 7.03
CA LEU A 19 5.62 4.82 6.55
C LEU A 19 5.73 5.23 5.07
N VAL A 20 4.77 4.85 4.22
CA VAL A 20 4.71 5.33 2.83
C VAL A 20 4.52 6.84 2.76
N VAL A 21 3.66 7.42 3.60
CA VAL A 21 3.46 8.88 3.65
C VAL A 21 4.75 9.60 4.06
N ALA A 22 5.46 9.07 5.05
CA ALA A 22 6.68 9.69 5.56
C ALA A 22 7.90 9.48 4.64
N LEU A 23 8.03 8.30 4.04
CA LEU A 23 9.23 7.88 3.32
C LEU A 23 9.06 7.84 1.79
N GLY A 24 7.84 7.91 1.26
CA GLY A 24 7.57 7.82 -0.18
C GLY A 24 8.36 8.85 -0.98
N VAL A 25 8.20 10.15 -0.68
CA VAL A 25 8.92 11.22 -1.39
C VAL A 25 10.45 11.14 -1.18
N PRO A 26 10.99 10.98 0.05
CA PRO A 26 12.44 10.82 0.25
C PRO A 26 13.05 9.64 -0.51
N LEU A 27 12.36 8.49 -0.55
CA LEU A 27 12.86 7.29 -1.21
C LEU A 27 12.88 7.45 -2.74
N PHE A 28 11.91 8.15 -3.32
CA PHE A 28 11.96 8.45 -4.76
C PHE A 28 13.05 9.45 -5.11
N PHE A 29 13.33 10.43 -4.25
CA PHE A 29 14.48 11.32 -4.43
C PHE A 29 15.81 10.56 -4.39
N LEU A 30 15.94 9.57 -3.49
CA LEU A 30 17.09 8.66 -3.44
C LEU A 30 17.27 7.85 -4.73
N ILE A 31 16.18 7.51 -5.42
CA ILE A 31 16.21 6.84 -6.72
C ILE A 31 16.69 7.80 -7.82
N GLU A 32 16.26 9.06 -7.79
CA GLU A 32 16.67 10.10 -8.77
C GLU A 32 18.17 10.42 -8.71
N VAL A 33 18.81 10.27 -7.55
CA VAL A 33 20.27 10.47 -7.39
C VAL A 33 21.09 9.55 -8.31
N GLY A 34 20.51 8.44 -8.79
CA GLY A 34 21.11 7.59 -9.82
C GLY A 34 22.28 6.71 -9.34
N SER A 35 22.56 6.68 -8.04
CA SER A 35 23.58 5.79 -7.47
C SER A 35 23.02 4.37 -7.30
N PRO A 36 23.68 3.35 -7.87
CA PRO A 36 23.15 1.98 -7.88
C PRO A 36 23.01 1.36 -6.48
N ILE A 37 23.77 1.85 -5.49
CA ILE A 37 23.66 1.38 -4.10
C ILE A 37 22.44 2.01 -3.43
N LEU A 38 22.26 3.32 -3.58
CA LEU A 38 21.14 4.06 -2.99
C LEU A 38 19.80 3.62 -3.57
N THR A 39 19.72 3.44 -4.90
CA THR A 39 18.52 2.92 -5.56
C THR A 39 18.15 1.52 -5.05
N ARG A 40 19.12 0.61 -4.88
CA ARG A 40 18.87 -0.73 -4.34
C ARG A 40 18.33 -0.67 -2.91
N LEU A 41 18.93 0.14 -2.05
CA LEU A 41 18.45 0.34 -0.69
C LEU A 41 17.03 0.92 -0.66
N ALA A 42 16.74 1.90 -1.52
CA ALA A 42 15.42 2.49 -1.62
C ALA A 42 14.35 1.46 -2.05
N ILE A 43 14.65 0.63 -3.05
CA ILE A 43 13.73 -0.44 -3.50
C ILE A 43 13.50 -1.48 -2.39
N ILE A 44 14.55 -1.89 -1.67
CA ILE A 44 14.43 -2.83 -0.56
C ILE A 44 13.53 -2.25 0.55
N LEU A 45 13.69 -0.97 0.88
CA LEU A 45 12.85 -0.31 1.88
C LEU A 45 11.40 -0.19 1.42
N LEU A 46 11.15 0.23 0.17
CA LEU A 46 9.81 0.33 -0.39
C LEU A 46 9.08 -1.02 -0.37
N THR A 47 9.73 -2.07 -0.87
CA THR A 47 9.16 -3.43 -0.91
C THR A 47 8.96 -4.02 0.49
N SER A 48 9.84 -3.70 1.44
CA SER A 48 9.68 -4.10 2.85
C SER A 48 8.48 -3.43 3.51
N ILE A 49 8.29 -2.12 3.29
CA ILE A 49 7.13 -1.38 3.82
C ILE A 49 5.83 -1.91 3.21
N GLU A 50 5.81 -2.17 1.91
CA GLU A 50 4.66 -2.77 1.23
C GLU A 50 4.33 -4.15 1.82
N GLY A 51 5.34 -5.02 1.99
CA GLY A 51 5.17 -6.36 2.55
C GLY A 51 4.59 -6.37 3.98
N LEU A 52 4.92 -5.35 4.80
CA LEU A 52 4.35 -5.18 6.14
C LEU A 52 2.84 -4.94 6.11
N GLY A 53 2.34 -4.17 5.13
CA GLY A 53 0.91 -3.88 4.96
C GLY A 53 0.16 -4.96 4.19
N PHE A 54 0.76 -5.49 3.13
CA PHE A 54 0.13 -6.48 2.25
C PHE A 54 -0.07 -7.84 2.95
N GLY A 55 0.85 -8.22 3.83
CA GLY A 55 0.77 -9.46 4.62
C GLY A 55 -0.56 -9.63 5.39
N PRO A 56 -0.96 -8.68 6.26
CA PRO A 56 -2.25 -8.73 6.97
C PRO A 56 -3.46 -8.37 6.10
N PHE A 57 -3.28 -7.71 4.95
CA PHE A 57 -4.36 -7.14 4.15
C PHE A 57 -5.39 -8.17 3.68
N GLY A 58 -4.95 -9.33 3.19
CA GLY A 58 -5.86 -10.37 2.69
C GLY A 58 -6.79 -10.91 3.77
N ALA A 59 -6.26 -11.15 4.96
CA ALA A 59 -7.05 -11.65 6.09
C ALA A 59 -7.97 -10.56 6.66
N PHE A 60 -7.48 -9.31 6.74
CA PHE A 60 -8.27 -8.15 7.12
C PHE A 60 -9.47 -7.91 6.17
N LEU A 61 -9.25 -8.00 4.86
CA LEU A 61 -10.32 -7.81 3.87
C LEU A 61 -11.39 -8.90 3.98
N ALA A 62 -10.98 -10.16 4.13
CA ALA A 62 -11.89 -11.28 4.30
C ALA A 62 -12.79 -11.13 5.55
N GLU A 63 -12.28 -10.50 6.61
CA GLU A 63 -13.00 -10.26 7.86
C GLU A 63 -14.05 -9.14 7.76
N GLN A 64 -13.98 -8.27 6.75
CA GLN A 64 -15.00 -7.22 6.54
C GLN A 64 -16.30 -7.74 5.91
N PHE A 65 -16.30 -8.97 5.38
CA PHE A 65 -17.46 -9.60 4.78
C PHE A 65 -17.99 -10.75 5.64
N ASP A 66 -19.32 -10.90 5.69
CA ASP A 66 -19.96 -12.04 6.33
C ASP A 66 -19.49 -13.37 5.72
N THR A 67 -19.49 -14.44 6.52
CA THR A 67 -18.98 -15.77 6.13
C THR A 67 -19.58 -16.28 4.82
N LYS A 68 -20.86 -15.98 4.56
CA LYS A 68 -21.60 -16.35 3.34
C LYS A 68 -21.09 -15.64 2.07
N TYR A 69 -20.52 -14.44 2.21
CA TYR A 69 -20.10 -13.58 1.10
C TYR A 69 -18.60 -13.32 1.08
N ARG A 70 -17.82 -13.93 1.96
CA ARG A 70 -16.37 -13.68 2.07
C ARG A 70 -15.61 -13.91 0.78
N PHE A 71 -15.91 -15.01 0.07
CA PHE A 71 -15.22 -15.34 -1.17
C PHE A 71 -15.65 -14.42 -2.34
N SER A 72 -16.95 -14.19 -2.51
CA SER A 72 -17.47 -13.33 -3.56
C SER A 72 -17.17 -11.85 -3.31
N GLY A 73 -17.29 -11.38 -2.07
CA GLY A 73 -16.95 -10.02 -1.64
C GLY A 73 -15.47 -9.72 -1.81
N GLY A 74 -14.59 -10.59 -1.32
CA GLY A 74 -13.14 -10.44 -1.51
C GLY A 74 -12.75 -10.47 -3.00
N GLY A 75 -13.31 -11.40 -3.78
CA GLY A 75 -13.09 -11.48 -5.22
C GLY A 75 -13.57 -10.23 -5.97
N LEU A 76 -14.78 -9.75 -5.67
CA LEU A 76 -15.31 -8.52 -6.27
C LEU A 76 -14.47 -7.30 -5.93
N SER A 77 -14.08 -7.13 -4.66
CA SER A 77 -13.19 -6.05 -4.25
C SER A 77 -11.84 -6.12 -4.96
N TYR A 78 -11.27 -7.31 -5.13
CA TYR A 78 -10.01 -7.49 -5.85
C TYR A 78 -10.15 -7.14 -7.34
N GLN A 79 -11.20 -7.62 -7.98
CA GLN A 79 -11.48 -7.33 -9.40
C GLN A 79 -11.75 -5.85 -9.65
N LEU A 80 -12.40 -5.16 -8.69
CA LEU A 80 -12.59 -3.72 -8.76
C LEU A 80 -11.31 -2.95 -8.47
N ALA A 81 -10.44 -3.42 -7.57
CA ALA A 81 -9.18 -2.74 -7.25
C ALA A 81 -8.10 -2.91 -8.32
N THR A 82 -8.07 -4.07 -8.99
CA THR A 82 -7.01 -4.45 -9.95
C THR A 82 -6.81 -3.43 -11.08
N PRO A 83 -7.85 -2.88 -11.74
CA PRO A 83 -7.67 -1.87 -12.79
C PRO A 83 -7.08 -0.55 -12.28
N PHE A 84 -7.42 -0.16 -11.05
CA PHE A 84 -6.89 1.09 -10.46
C PHE A 84 -5.44 0.91 -10.05
N ALA A 85 -5.12 -0.21 -9.36
CA ALA A 85 -3.77 -0.51 -8.91
C ALA A 85 -2.82 -0.83 -10.07
N GLY A 86 -3.23 -1.69 -11.01
CA GLY A 86 -2.39 -2.15 -12.11
C GLY A 86 -2.43 -1.26 -13.37
N GLY A 87 -3.48 -0.46 -13.53
CA GLY A 87 -3.66 0.41 -14.69
C GLY A 87 -3.35 1.87 -14.37
N LEU A 88 -4.16 2.50 -13.52
CA LEU A 88 -4.08 3.95 -13.29
C LEU A 88 -2.76 4.39 -12.67
N GLY A 89 -2.25 3.65 -11.67
CA GLY A 89 -0.98 4.00 -11.02
C GLY A 89 0.19 4.11 -12.02
N PRO A 90 0.51 3.03 -12.76
CA PRO A 90 1.58 3.08 -13.77
C PRO A 90 1.36 4.11 -14.88
N ILE A 91 0.11 4.36 -15.29
CA ILE A 91 -0.21 5.36 -16.32
C ILE A 91 0.07 6.78 -15.81
N ILE A 92 -0.31 7.09 -14.57
CA ILE A 92 -0.07 8.40 -13.96
C ILE A 92 1.43 8.59 -13.73
N ALA A 93 2.10 7.59 -13.14
CA ALA A 93 3.54 7.63 -12.90
C ALA A 93 4.35 7.79 -14.20
N SER A 94 3.99 7.05 -15.26
CA SER A 94 4.64 7.20 -16.58
C SER A 94 4.35 8.53 -17.25
N SER A 95 3.15 9.11 -17.03
CA SER A 95 2.84 10.46 -17.50
C SER A 95 3.70 11.51 -16.82
N PHE A 96 3.94 11.38 -15.50
CA PHE A 96 4.89 12.25 -14.81
C PHE A 96 6.31 12.10 -15.33
N LEU A 97 6.74 10.87 -15.60
CA LEU A 97 8.05 10.62 -16.19
C LEU A 97 8.19 11.25 -17.59
N ALA A 98 7.12 11.20 -18.40
CA ALA A 98 7.09 11.82 -19.73
C ALA A 98 7.13 13.36 -19.67
N LEU A 99 6.52 13.97 -18.66
CA LEU A 99 6.46 15.43 -18.51
C LEU A 99 7.69 16.02 -17.80
N TYR A 100 8.23 15.33 -16.80
CA TYR A 100 9.24 15.87 -15.88
C TYR A 100 10.60 15.14 -15.94
N GLY A 101 10.71 14.06 -16.70
CA GLY A 101 11.96 13.32 -16.89
C GLY A 101 12.58 12.87 -15.56
N THR A 102 13.87 13.14 -15.37
CA THR A 102 14.62 12.72 -14.16
C THR A 102 14.13 13.39 -12.87
N SER A 103 13.30 14.44 -12.94
CA SER A 103 12.69 15.12 -11.79
C SER A 103 11.26 14.63 -11.47
N ALA A 104 10.83 13.54 -12.10
CA ALA A 104 9.49 12.98 -11.93
C ALA A 104 9.27 12.27 -10.58
N GLY A 105 10.33 11.87 -9.89
CA GLY A 105 10.30 11.14 -8.63
C GLY A 105 9.57 11.90 -7.51
N LEU A 106 9.62 13.23 -7.49
CA LEU A 106 8.77 14.01 -6.56
C LEU A 106 7.28 13.77 -6.83
N TYR A 107 6.85 13.79 -8.09
CA TYR A 107 5.45 13.62 -8.47
C TYR A 107 4.97 12.19 -8.27
N VAL A 108 5.81 11.20 -8.59
CA VAL A 108 5.52 9.77 -8.34
C VAL A 108 5.47 9.50 -6.83
N GLY A 109 6.37 10.11 -6.05
CA GLY A 109 6.33 10.04 -4.59
C GLY A 109 5.04 10.64 -4.02
N LEU A 110 4.60 11.81 -4.53
CA LEU A 110 3.34 12.43 -4.12
C LEU A 110 2.12 11.59 -4.51
N GLU A 111 2.12 10.97 -5.69
CA GLU A 111 1.07 10.04 -6.11
C GLU A 111 0.90 8.90 -5.10
N LEU A 112 2.01 8.27 -4.69
CA LEU A 112 2.00 7.23 -3.65
C LEU A 112 1.50 7.74 -2.30
N VAL A 113 1.89 8.96 -1.90
CA VAL A 113 1.39 9.59 -0.67
C VAL A 113 -0.13 9.78 -0.75
N VAL A 114 -0.66 10.24 -1.88
CA VAL A 114 -2.11 10.41 -2.09
C VAL A 114 -2.83 9.07 -1.97
N TYR A 115 -2.34 8.02 -2.62
CA TYR A 115 -2.92 6.67 -2.47
C TYR A 115 -2.83 6.14 -1.05
N ALA A 116 -1.72 6.39 -0.35
CA ALA A 116 -1.55 6.00 1.04
C ALA A 116 -2.58 6.69 1.94
N LEU A 117 -2.78 8.00 1.77
CA LEU A 117 -3.76 8.79 2.52
C LEU A 117 -5.20 8.32 2.26
N ILE A 118 -5.57 8.08 1.00
CA ILE A 118 -6.88 7.53 0.65
C ILE A 118 -7.08 6.18 1.35
N GLY A 119 -6.07 5.31 1.31
CA GLY A 119 -6.11 4.02 2.00
C GLY A 119 -6.30 4.17 3.51
N VAL A 120 -5.58 5.09 4.16
CA VAL A 120 -5.75 5.39 5.60
C VAL A 120 -7.18 5.86 5.89
N ILE A 121 -7.71 6.80 5.10
CA ILE A 121 -9.08 7.33 5.26
C ILE A 121 -10.11 6.22 5.12
N CYS A 122 -9.96 5.32 4.15
CA CYS A 122 -10.86 4.18 3.96
C CYS A 122 -10.77 3.16 5.11
N ILE A 123 -9.60 2.99 5.72
CA ILE A 123 -9.39 2.02 6.80
C ILE A 123 -9.87 2.58 8.15
N ILE A 124 -9.80 3.88 8.41
CA ILE A 124 -10.25 4.48 9.68
C ILE A 124 -11.66 4.00 10.12
N PRO A 125 -12.72 4.04 9.28
CA PRO A 125 -14.07 3.63 9.67
C PRO A 125 -14.26 2.12 9.81
N THR A 126 -13.32 1.30 9.34
CA THR A 126 -13.41 -0.17 9.46
C THR A 126 -13.19 -0.63 10.91
N ARG A 127 -13.77 -1.75 11.30
CA ARG A 127 -13.56 -2.31 12.65
C ARG A 127 -12.21 -3.04 12.72
N GLU A 128 -11.52 -2.92 13.86
CA GLU A 128 -10.35 -3.77 14.16
C GLU A 128 -10.84 -5.19 14.43
N THR A 129 -10.37 -6.15 13.64
CA THR A 129 -10.83 -7.54 13.69
C THR A 129 -9.89 -8.49 14.43
N LYS A 130 -8.87 -7.98 15.15
CA LYS A 130 -7.93 -8.80 15.94
C LYS A 130 -8.63 -9.83 16.85
N ASP A 131 -9.81 -9.50 17.39
CA ASP A 131 -10.52 -10.34 18.36
C ASP A 131 -11.66 -11.19 17.76
N ILE A 132 -11.86 -11.18 16.43
CA ILE A 132 -12.91 -11.99 15.81
C ILE A 132 -12.38 -13.40 15.54
N ILE A 133 -12.56 -14.28 16.53
CA ILE A 133 -12.47 -15.73 16.34
C ILE A 133 -13.59 -16.12 15.37
N LEU A 134 -13.23 -16.36 14.12
CA LEU A 134 -14.14 -16.90 13.11
C LEU A 134 -14.55 -18.31 13.54
N LYS A 135 -15.77 -18.43 14.08
CA LYS A 135 -16.49 -19.71 14.19
C LYS A 135 -17.11 -20.07 12.84
#